data_AF-A0A357IRS3-F1
#
_entry.id   AF-A0A357IRS3-F1
#
_cell.length_a   1.000
_cell.length_b   1.000
_cell.length_c   1.000
_cell.angle_alpha   90.00
_cell.angle_beta   90.00
_cell.angle_gamma   90.00
#
_symmetry.space_group_name_H-M   'P 1'
#
loop_
_entity.id
_entity.type
_entity.pdbx_description
1 polymer ?
#
loop_
_entity_poly.entity_id
_entity_poly.type
_entity_poly.pdbx_seq_one_letter_code
_entity_poly.pdbx_strand_id
1 'polypeptide(L)'
;MENNYESAKGKFGALMSRLHENGFRDDFITKTVLEHPFFSCFEDNRIEKFLRTPLEEIIRNAFHKDNAYIDFSLPYISEYYWAGEMYFMLLSRYEIPLERSFLIYPLGKMVERYSPYHEMSESQLAEQYLSDEQRIGVFRSLRNLRGLSIRELSVLTGIKPPTLTSYSKNEILWNASFRNIALLSEAFHVRNATFQKASSFCLVPQELFHYDGFRKEFLRLAALYFGTPEDTPTILDHKTDKEIASLAKKYHRFFYLPDFALIQHRGKVTYRFLEEKEIRMLARQAKKAL
;
A
#
# COMPACT_ATOMS: atom_id res chain seq x y z
N MET A 1 3.26 -13.94 -13.57
CA MET A 1 2.62 -13.21 -12.45
C MET A 1 2.36 -14.12 -11.26
N GLU A 2 1.80 -15.32 -11.47
CA GLU A 2 1.57 -16.34 -10.42
C GLU A 2 2.85 -16.66 -9.60
N ASN A 3 4.01 -16.73 -10.26
CA ASN A 3 5.30 -17.00 -9.62
C ASN A 3 5.76 -15.89 -8.64
N ASN A 4 5.47 -14.61 -8.92
CA ASN A 4 5.85 -13.50 -8.04
C ASN A 4 4.94 -13.39 -6.82
N TYR A 5 3.64 -13.68 -7.00
CA TYR A 5 2.68 -13.73 -5.90
C TYR A 5 3.08 -14.79 -4.88
N GLU A 6 3.25 -16.04 -5.31
CA GLU A 6 3.57 -17.15 -4.41
C GLU A 6 4.95 -16.96 -3.76
N SER A 7 5.93 -16.45 -4.51
CA SER A 7 7.25 -16.11 -3.97
C SER A 7 7.18 -15.01 -2.90
N ALA A 8 6.42 -13.93 -3.14
CA ALA A 8 6.31 -12.82 -2.18
C ALA A 8 5.51 -13.24 -0.94
N LYS A 9 4.42 -13.98 -1.13
CA LYS A 9 3.60 -14.54 -0.04
C LYS A 9 4.44 -15.43 0.87
N GLY A 10 5.10 -16.45 0.29
CA GLY A 10 5.91 -17.38 1.07
C GLY A 10 7.12 -16.72 1.72
N LYS A 11 7.74 -15.73 1.06
CA LYS A 11 8.83 -14.96 1.65
C LYS A 11 8.37 -14.09 2.82
N PHE A 12 7.19 -13.47 2.74
CA PHE A 12 6.64 -12.69 3.84
C PHE A 12 6.23 -13.59 5.02
N GLY A 13 5.68 -14.78 4.74
CA GLY A 13 5.48 -15.83 5.74
C GLY A 13 6.79 -16.22 6.44
N ALA A 14 7.82 -16.55 5.66
CA ALA A 14 9.13 -16.89 6.19
C ALA A 14 9.74 -15.75 7.03
N LEU A 15 9.58 -14.49 6.62
CA LEU A 15 10.03 -13.34 7.42
C LEU A 15 9.37 -13.32 8.80
N MET A 16 8.05 -13.50 8.88
CA MET A 16 7.33 -13.47 10.16
C MET A 16 7.74 -14.63 11.08
N SER A 17 7.85 -15.85 10.55
CA SER A 17 8.30 -17.00 11.36
C SER A 17 9.71 -16.81 11.88
N ARG A 18 10.63 -16.34 11.02
CA ARG A 18 12.03 -16.09 11.40
C ARG A 18 12.15 -15.03 12.48
N LEU A 19 11.39 -13.94 12.39
CA LEU A 19 11.39 -12.93 13.43
C LEU A 19 10.93 -13.53 14.77
N HIS A 20 9.83 -14.29 14.78
CA HIS A 20 9.37 -14.91 16.01
C HIS A 20 10.37 -15.94 16.58
N GLU A 21 10.93 -16.82 15.74
CA GLU A 21 11.94 -17.83 16.15
C GLU A 21 13.21 -17.22 16.73
N ASN A 22 13.57 -16.02 16.28
CA ASN A 22 14.69 -15.26 16.83
C ASN A 22 14.32 -14.44 18.08
N GLY A 23 13.15 -14.70 18.66
CA GLY A 23 12.71 -14.12 19.94
C GLY A 23 12.17 -12.69 19.84
N PHE A 24 11.88 -12.19 18.64
CA PHE A 24 11.25 -10.88 18.50
C PHE A 24 9.79 -10.96 18.97
N ARG A 25 9.40 -10.03 19.85
CA ARG A 25 8.02 -9.92 20.35
C ARG A 25 7.05 -9.43 19.26
N ASP A 26 5.82 -9.93 19.28
CA ASP A 26 4.76 -9.56 18.34
C ASP A 26 4.49 -8.06 18.24
N ASP A 27 4.44 -7.37 19.40
CA ASP A 27 4.24 -5.92 19.45
C ASP A 27 5.39 -5.18 18.77
N PHE A 28 6.62 -5.68 18.93
CA PHE A 28 7.80 -5.10 18.30
C PHE A 28 7.77 -5.35 16.80
N ILE A 29 7.44 -6.57 16.35
CA ILE A 29 7.32 -6.87 14.93
C ILE A 29 6.24 -6.00 14.28
N THR A 30 5.05 -5.94 14.89
CA THR A 30 3.93 -5.11 14.44
C THR A 30 4.36 -3.65 14.32
N LYS A 31 4.96 -3.08 15.37
CA LYS A 31 5.41 -1.69 15.36
C LYS A 31 6.44 -1.43 14.26
N THR A 32 7.41 -2.32 14.10
CA THR A 32 8.45 -2.18 13.07
C THR A 32 7.86 -2.23 11.66
N VAL A 33 6.89 -3.12 11.39
CA VAL A 33 6.21 -3.15 10.08
C VAL A 33 5.43 -1.86 9.82
N LEU A 34 4.81 -1.28 10.84
CA LEU A 34 4.06 -0.03 10.75
C LEU A 34 4.94 1.23 10.56
N GLU A 35 6.17 1.22 11.08
CA GLU A 35 6.99 2.44 11.17
C GLU A 35 8.23 2.41 10.27
N HIS A 36 8.73 1.23 9.91
CA HIS A 36 10.01 1.11 9.22
C HIS A 36 9.86 1.36 7.70
N PRO A 37 10.65 2.28 7.09
CA PRO A 37 10.51 2.66 5.68
C PRO A 37 10.70 1.52 4.69
N PHE A 38 11.37 0.43 5.07
CA PHE A 38 11.54 -0.74 4.20
C PHE A 38 10.19 -1.27 3.70
N PHE A 39 9.18 -1.33 4.56
CA PHE A 39 7.86 -1.87 4.24
C PHE A 39 7.03 -0.94 3.33
N SER A 40 7.51 0.27 3.02
CA SER A 40 6.88 1.13 1.99
C SER A 40 6.92 0.53 0.60
N CYS A 41 7.80 -0.44 0.34
CA CYS A 41 7.86 -1.12 -0.94
C CYS A 41 6.55 -1.83 -1.35
N PHE A 42 5.69 -2.21 -0.39
CA PHE A 42 4.39 -2.81 -0.67
C PHE A 42 3.38 -1.77 -1.17
N GLU A 43 3.27 -0.61 -0.54
CA GLU A 43 2.32 0.42 -0.96
C GLU A 43 2.83 1.27 -2.14
N ASP A 44 4.14 1.31 -2.34
CA ASP A 44 4.80 2.08 -3.42
C ASP A 44 5.00 1.25 -4.70
N ASN A 45 4.42 0.05 -4.83
CA ASN A 45 4.61 -0.85 -5.98
C ASN A 45 6.07 -1.18 -6.32
N ARG A 46 6.91 -1.31 -5.30
CA ARG A 46 8.32 -1.69 -5.42
C ARG A 46 8.56 -3.08 -4.84
N ILE A 47 7.66 -4.03 -5.10
CA ILE A 47 7.69 -5.38 -4.53
C ILE A 47 8.97 -6.15 -4.91
N GLU A 48 9.60 -5.82 -6.03
CA GLU A 48 10.89 -6.37 -6.45
C GLU A 48 11.98 -6.09 -5.43
N LYS A 49 11.93 -4.91 -4.76
CA LYS A 49 12.84 -4.60 -3.66
C LYS A 49 12.71 -5.65 -2.57
N PHE A 50 11.48 -5.95 -2.15
CA PHE A 50 11.23 -7.00 -1.17
C PHE A 50 11.69 -8.37 -1.65
N LEU A 51 11.36 -8.75 -2.89
CA LEU A 51 11.73 -10.05 -3.46
C LEU A 51 13.24 -10.24 -3.61
N ARG A 52 13.99 -9.19 -3.96
CA ARG A 52 15.44 -9.25 -4.19
C ARG A 52 16.27 -9.14 -2.91
N THR A 53 15.80 -8.42 -1.88
CA THR A 53 16.54 -8.27 -0.61
C THR A 53 16.49 -9.58 0.20
N PRO A 54 17.62 -10.23 0.52
CA PRO A 54 17.65 -11.45 1.36
C PRO A 54 16.94 -11.25 2.70
N LEU A 55 16.31 -12.30 3.26
CA LEU A 55 15.59 -12.20 4.54
C LEU A 55 16.51 -11.73 5.66
N GLU A 56 17.75 -12.21 5.65
CA GLU A 56 18.83 -11.83 6.56
C GLU A 56 19.03 -10.32 6.57
N GLU A 57 19.06 -9.71 5.39
CA GLU A 57 19.25 -8.28 5.20
C GLU A 57 18.01 -7.50 5.62
N ILE A 58 16.80 -7.99 5.33
CA ILE A 58 15.54 -7.38 5.80
C ILE A 58 15.51 -7.34 7.32
N ILE A 59 15.79 -8.48 7.97
CA ILE A 59 15.77 -8.60 9.43
C ILE A 59 16.79 -7.64 10.03
N ARG A 60 18.06 -7.67 9.57
CA ARG A 60 19.13 -6.77 10.03
C ARG A 60 18.80 -5.30 9.85
N ASN A 61 18.29 -4.91 8.69
CA ASN A 61 18.07 -3.50 8.38
C ASN A 61 16.81 -2.94 9.07
N ALA A 62 15.74 -3.73 9.16
CA ALA A 62 14.46 -3.24 9.68
C ALA A 62 14.25 -3.54 11.18
N PHE A 63 14.76 -4.65 11.70
CA PHE A 63 14.44 -5.13 13.05
C PHE A 63 15.63 -5.10 14.03
N HIS A 64 16.87 -4.89 13.57
CA HIS A 64 18.02 -4.81 14.45
C HIS A 64 18.49 -3.39 14.75
N LYS A 65 18.76 -3.17 16.05
CA LYS A 65 19.91 -2.40 16.54
C LYS A 65 20.95 -3.42 16.99
N ASP A 66 22.14 -3.37 16.40
CA ASP A 66 23.40 -3.98 16.85
C ASP A 66 23.42 -5.48 17.26
N ASN A 67 24.05 -6.31 16.40
CA ASN A 67 24.77 -7.55 16.74
C ASN A 67 24.06 -8.73 17.44
N ALA A 68 22.73 -8.87 17.40
CA ALA A 68 22.10 -10.13 17.79
C ALA A 68 22.35 -11.22 16.72
N TYR A 69 22.83 -12.39 17.16
CA TYR A 69 22.98 -13.57 16.32
C TYR A 69 21.59 -14.02 15.85
N ILE A 70 21.40 -14.09 14.53
CA ILE A 70 20.17 -14.60 13.92
C ILE A 70 20.46 -16.04 13.49
N ASP A 71 19.71 -17.00 14.02
CA ASP A 71 19.85 -18.40 13.64
C ASP A 71 18.98 -18.72 12.41
N PHE A 72 19.64 -18.88 11.26
CA PHE A 72 18.99 -19.26 10.01
C PHE A 72 18.89 -20.78 9.83
N SER A 73 19.42 -21.57 10.76
CA SER A 73 19.35 -23.04 10.69
C SER A 73 18.04 -23.63 11.22
N LEU A 74 17.25 -22.83 11.94
CA LEU A 74 15.96 -23.26 12.49
C LEU A 74 14.92 -23.51 11.37
N PRO A 75 14.03 -24.51 11.53
CA PRO A 75 12.91 -24.71 10.61
C PRO A 75 11.94 -23.53 10.71
N TYR A 76 11.55 -22.96 9.56
CA TYR A 76 10.83 -21.67 9.48
C TYR A 76 9.31 -21.77 9.32
N ILE A 77 8.73 -22.97 9.46
CA ILE A 77 7.28 -23.17 9.29
C ILE A 77 6.63 -23.26 10.68
N SER A 78 6.01 -22.17 11.11
CA SER A 78 5.21 -22.07 12.33
C SER A 78 3.87 -21.37 12.04
N GLU A 79 3.01 -21.19 13.04
CA GLU A 79 1.76 -20.41 12.89
C GLU A 79 2.02 -18.97 12.38
N TYR A 80 3.19 -18.42 12.65
CA TYR A 80 3.63 -17.11 12.17
C TYR A 80 3.91 -17.08 10.67
N TYR A 81 4.33 -18.21 10.09
CA TYR A 81 4.48 -18.32 8.63
C TYR A 81 3.14 -18.05 7.95
N TRP A 82 2.09 -18.72 8.42
CA TRP A 82 0.74 -18.57 7.89
C TRP A 82 0.16 -17.19 8.17
N ALA A 83 0.38 -16.63 9.36
CA ALA A 83 -0.01 -15.25 9.65
C ALA A 83 0.62 -14.25 8.65
N GLY A 84 1.89 -14.44 8.31
CA GLY A 84 2.57 -13.66 7.27
C GLY A 84 1.93 -13.83 5.89
N GLU A 85 1.64 -15.07 5.47
CA GLU A 85 0.93 -15.30 4.20
C GLU A 85 -0.45 -14.60 4.19
N MET A 86 -1.16 -14.59 5.32
CA MET A 86 -2.47 -13.93 5.43
C MET A 86 -2.37 -12.42 5.28
N TYR A 87 -1.37 -11.76 5.89
CA TYR A 87 -1.15 -10.34 5.66
C TYR A 87 -0.89 -10.03 4.19
N PHE A 88 -0.07 -10.86 3.54
CA PHE A 88 0.22 -10.68 2.12
C PHE A 88 -1.02 -10.92 1.25
N MET A 89 -1.85 -11.91 1.58
CA MET A 89 -3.11 -12.19 0.91
C MET A 89 -4.10 -11.01 1.05
N LEU A 90 -4.25 -10.43 2.25
CA LEU A 90 -5.08 -9.24 2.46
C LEU A 90 -4.59 -8.06 1.61
N LEU A 91 -3.28 -7.86 1.51
CA LEU A 91 -2.68 -6.84 0.66
C LEU A 91 -2.94 -7.07 -0.83
N SER A 92 -2.74 -8.29 -1.30
CA SER A 92 -2.63 -8.60 -2.72
C SER A 92 -3.94 -8.97 -3.38
N ARG A 93 -4.82 -9.69 -2.67
CA ARG A 93 -6.13 -10.12 -3.19
C ARG A 93 -7.26 -9.19 -2.78
N TYR A 94 -7.19 -8.65 -1.57
CA TYR A 94 -8.24 -7.78 -1.02
C TYR A 94 -7.85 -6.29 -1.05
N GLU A 95 -6.68 -5.97 -1.61
CA GLU A 95 -6.16 -4.62 -1.75
C GLU A 95 -6.17 -3.87 -0.42
N ILE A 96 -5.83 -4.53 0.69
CA ILE A 96 -5.82 -3.91 2.02
C ILE A 96 -4.39 -3.45 2.34
N PRO A 97 -4.13 -2.15 2.55
CA PRO A 97 -2.79 -1.66 2.89
C PRO A 97 -2.17 -2.46 4.04
N LEU A 98 -0.88 -2.81 3.93
CA LEU A 98 -0.22 -3.69 4.89
C LEU A 98 -0.26 -3.09 6.30
N GLU A 99 0.02 -1.79 6.39
CA GLU A 99 -0.07 -1.02 7.63
C GLU A 99 -1.47 -1.10 8.28
N ARG A 100 -2.52 -1.05 7.46
CA ARG A 100 -3.90 -1.13 7.94
C ARG A 100 -4.18 -2.52 8.50
N SER A 101 -3.72 -3.56 7.82
CA SER A 101 -3.85 -4.94 8.29
C SER A 101 -3.19 -5.15 9.67
N PHE A 102 -1.95 -4.69 9.85
CA PHE A 102 -1.22 -4.79 11.12
C PHE A 102 -1.82 -3.91 12.23
N LEU A 103 -2.48 -2.80 11.86
CA LEU A 103 -3.14 -1.92 12.81
C LEU A 103 -4.44 -2.53 13.37
N ILE A 104 -5.22 -3.22 12.54
CA ILE A 104 -6.48 -3.85 12.95
C ILE A 104 -6.18 -5.17 13.67
N TYR A 105 -5.36 -6.02 13.06
CA TYR A 105 -4.85 -7.25 13.62
C TYR A 105 -3.32 -7.14 13.77
N PRO A 106 -2.82 -6.74 14.95
CA PRO A 106 -1.42 -6.95 15.31
C PRO A 106 -1.03 -8.42 15.20
N LEU A 107 0.27 -8.72 15.04
CA LEU A 107 0.76 -10.06 14.71
C LEU A 107 0.20 -11.14 15.65
N GLY A 108 0.25 -10.94 16.96
CA GLY A 108 -0.27 -11.90 17.94
C GLY A 108 -1.77 -12.18 17.75
N LYS A 109 -2.58 -11.16 17.42
CA LYS A 109 -3.99 -11.37 17.10
C LYS A 109 -4.19 -12.13 15.80
N MET A 110 -3.37 -11.87 14.77
CA MET A 110 -3.46 -12.64 13.51
C MET A 110 -3.14 -14.12 13.76
N VAL A 111 -2.13 -14.40 14.59
CA VAL A 111 -1.78 -15.78 15.00
C VAL A 111 -2.90 -16.42 15.83
N GLU A 112 -3.48 -15.72 16.82
CA GLU A 112 -4.64 -16.19 17.58
C GLU A 112 -5.87 -16.48 16.71
N ARG A 113 -6.03 -15.75 15.60
CA ARG A 113 -7.10 -15.99 14.62
C ARG A 113 -6.77 -17.11 13.64
N TYR A 114 -5.54 -17.62 13.64
CA TYR A 114 -5.12 -18.71 12.79
C TYR A 114 -4.99 -20.04 13.55
N SER A 115 -4.50 -19.99 14.80
CA SER A 115 -4.31 -21.17 15.67
C SER A 115 -5.58 -22.02 15.93
N PRO A 116 -6.81 -21.46 16.00
CA PRO A 116 -8.03 -22.28 16.06
C PRO A 116 -8.54 -22.76 14.69
N TYR A 117 -7.86 -22.41 13.59
CA TYR A 117 -8.45 -22.40 12.26
C TYR A 117 -7.47 -22.78 11.13
N HIS A 118 -6.58 -23.73 11.35
CA HIS A 118 -5.81 -24.35 10.26
C HIS A 118 -6.72 -24.89 9.12
N GLU A 119 -8.03 -25.01 9.38
CA GLU A 119 -9.10 -25.42 8.46
C GLU A 119 -9.95 -24.26 7.88
N MET A 120 -9.80 -23.00 8.32
CA MET A 120 -10.55 -21.89 7.69
C MET A 120 -9.98 -21.59 6.32
N SER A 121 -10.87 -21.43 5.35
CA SER A 121 -10.45 -20.90 4.04
C SER A 121 -10.01 -19.45 4.20
N GLU A 122 -9.01 -19.04 3.42
CA GLU A 122 -8.49 -17.67 3.36
C GLU A 122 -9.62 -16.62 3.25
N SER A 123 -10.70 -16.98 2.55
CA SER A 123 -11.91 -16.16 2.37
C SER A 123 -12.62 -15.83 3.69
N GLN A 124 -12.75 -16.80 4.60
CA GLN A 124 -13.45 -16.57 5.87
C GLN A 124 -12.66 -15.66 6.80
N LEU A 125 -11.32 -15.79 6.81
CA LEU A 125 -10.45 -14.88 7.56
C LEU A 125 -10.55 -13.45 7.02
N ALA A 126 -10.59 -13.28 5.69
CA ALA A 126 -10.78 -11.98 5.07
C ALA A 126 -12.14 -11.36 5.41
N GLU A 127 -13.23 -12.13 5.37
CA GLU A 127 -14.56 -11.66 5.80
C GLU A 127 -14.57 -11.21 7.26
N GLN A 128 -13.94 -11.99 8.15
CA GLN A 128 -13.82 -11.65 9.55
C GLN A 128 -12.99 -10.37 9.75
N TYR A 129 -11.86 -10.26 9.04
CA TYR A 129 -11.03 -9.06 9.06
C TYR A 129 -11.84 -7.81 8.66
N LEU A 130 -12.59 -7.86 7.55
CA LEU A 130 -13.39 -6.74 7.07
C LEU A 130 -14.46 -6.32 8.08
N SER A 131 -15.10 -7.30 8.73
CA SER A 131 -16.06 -7.05 9.82
C SER A 131 -15.40 -6.37 11.02
N ASP A 132 -14.25 -6.89 11.47
CA ASP A 132 -13.51 -6.32 12.59
C ASP A 132 -12.93 -4.93 12.26
N GLU A 133 -12.51 -4.67 11.03
CA GLU A 133 -12.05 -3.36 10.57
C GLU A 133 -13.16 -2.30 10.71
N GLN A 134 -14.41 -2.62 10.38
CA GLN A 134 -15.55 -1.72 10.55
C GLN A 134 -15.88 -1.47 12.03
N ARG A 135 -15.76 -2.50 12.87
CA ARG A 135 -16.05 -2.43 14.31
C ARG A 135 -14.98 -1.64 15.08
N ILE A 136 -13.71 -1.93 14.79
CA ILE A 136 -12.55 -1.36 15.47
C ILE A 136 -12.30 0.07 14.96
N GLY A 137 -12.25 0.25 13.64
CA GLY A 137 -12.05 1.52 12.95
C GLY A 137 -10.58 1.96 12.88
N VAL A 138 -10.09 2.25 11.67
CA VAL A 138 -8.68 2.61 11.40
C VAL A 138 -8.24 3.83 12.23
N PHE A 139 -9.04 4.89 12.16
CA PHE A 139 -8.77 6.14 12.87
C PHE A 139 -8.73 5.94 14.40
N ARG A 140 -9.61 5.09 14.93
CA ARG A 140 -9.64 4.79 16.37
C ARG A 140 -8.40 4.00 16.78
N SER A 141 -8.00 3.00 15.99
CA SER A 141 -6.79 2.23 16.26
C SER A 141 -5.53 3.11 16.29
N LEU A 142 -5.36 4.01 15.32
CA LEU A 142 -4.22 4.94 15.30
C LEU A 142 -4.21 5.88 16.51
N ARG A 143 -5.37 6.40 16.89
CA ARG A 143 -5.50 7.24 18.09
C ARG A 143 -5.14 6.48 19.36
N ASN A 144 -5.60 5.25 19.50
CA ASN A 144 -5.27 4.41 20.65
C ASN A 144 -3.77 4.07 20.68
N LEU A 145 -3.19 3.73 19.52
CA LEU A 145 -1.77 3.42 19.39
C LEU A 145 -0.87 4.60 19.78
N ARG A 146 -1.28 5.83 19.44
CA ARG A 146 -0.53 7.06 19.77
C ARG A 146 -0.97 7.73 21.08
N GLY A 147 -2.00 7.22 21.74
CA GLY A 147 -2.57 7.83 22.95
C GLY A 147 -3.17 9.23 22.72
N LEU A 148 -3.63 9.55 21.51
CA LEU A 148 -4.10 10.90 21.14
C LEU A 148 -5.62 11.07 21.28
N SER A 149 -6.03 12.09 22.03
CA SER A 149 -7.43 12.54 22.06
C SER A 149 -7.83 13.27 20.76
N ILE A 150 -9.14 13.36 20.47
CA ILE A 150 -9.65 14.18 19.35
C ILE A 150 -9.19 15.64 19.50
N ARG A 151 -9.15 16.14 20.74
CA ARG A 151 -8.79 17.53 21.01
C ARG A 151 -7.32 17.79 20.69
N GLU A 152 -6.42 16.93 21.14
CA GLU A 152 -4.99 17.04 20.82
C GLU A 152 -4.75 16.92 19.32
N LEU A 153 -5.39 15.95 18.67
CA LEU A 153 -5.25 15.77 17.23
C LEU A 153 -5.80 16.96 16.44
N SER A 154 -6.87 17.59 16.92
CA SER A 154 -7.42 18.82 16.33
C SER A 154 -6.41 19.97 16.40
N VAL A 155 -5.69 20.10 17.52
CA VAL A 155 -4.62 21.08 17.68
C VAL A 155 -3.44 20.78 16.75
N LEU A 156 -3.00 19.52 16.69
CA LEU A 156 -1.85 19.10 15.85
C LEU A 156 -2.10 19.27 14.36
N THR A 157 -3.32 18.96 13.90
CA THR A 157 -3.65 18.92 12.46
C THR A 157 -4.39 20.16 11.98
N GLY A 158 -4.98 20.95 12.87
CA GLY A 158 -5.90 22.02 12.54
C GLY A 158 -7.27 21.55 12.00
N ILE A 159 -7.55 20.24 12.01
CA ILE A 159 -8.84 19.68 11.58
C ILE A 159 -9.86 19.87 12.69
N LYS A 160 -11.05 20.36 12.36
CA LYS A 160 -12.10 20.64 13.35
C LYS A 160 -12.54 19.35 14.08
N PRO A 161 -12.81 19.40 15.41
CA PRO A 161 -13.19 18.23 16.18
C PRO A 161 -14.39 17.45 15.61
N PRO A 162 -15.49 18.08 15.12
CA PRO A 162 -16.61 17.34 14.54
C PRO A 162 -16.21 16.49 13.32
N THR A 163 -15.27 16.97 12.51
CA THR A 163 -14.72 16.23 11.35
C THR A 163 -13.87 15.05 11.81
N LEU A 164 -13.03 15.23 12.83
CA LEU A 164 -12.25 14.13 13.40
C LEU A 164 -13.15 13.07 14.05
N THR A 165 -14.22 13.49 14.74
CA THR A 165 -15.20 12.56 15.31
C THR A 165 -15.88 11.71 14.23
N SER A 166 -16.23 12.30 13.09
CA SER A 166 -16.89 11.56 12.00
C SER A 166 -15.96 10.53 11.33
N TYR A 167 -14.64 10.74 11.34
CA TYR A 167 -13.65 9.76 10.89
C TYR A 167 -13.58 8.47 11.72
N SER A 168 -14.32 8.38 12.83
CA SER A 168 -14.54 7.10 13.52
C SER A 168 -15.29 6.08 12.66
N LYS A 169 -15.96 6.52 11.59
CA LYS A 169 -16.55 5.65 10.57
C LYS A 169 -15.61 5.56 9.37
N ASN A 170 -15.17 4.35 9.01
CA ASN A 170 -14.22 4.15 7.92
C ASN A 170 -14.72 4.70 6.58
N GLU A 171 -16.01 4.56 6.26
CA GLU A 171 -16.61 5.12 5.03
C GLU A 171 -16.40 6.63 4.89
N ILE A 172 -16.48 7.37 6.00
CA ILE A 172 -16.26 8.82 5.99
C ILE A 172 -14.75 9.12 5.89
N LEU A 173 -13.92 8.34 6.59
CA LEU A 173 -12.47 8.48 6.52
C LEU A 173 -11.92 8.22 5.10
N TRP A 174 -12.42 7.18 4.42
CA TRP A 174 -12.00 6.84 3.06
C TRP A 174 -12.33 7.93 2.03
N ASN A 175 -13.36 8.71 2.31
CA ASN A 175 -13.78 9.86 1.49
C ASN A 175 -13.23 11.20 2.03
N ALA A 176 -12.31 11.16 2.99
CA ALA A 176 -11.68 12.37 3.51
C ALA A 176 -10.87 13.07 2.42
N SER A 177 -10.83 14.40 2.48
CA SER A 177 -10.00 15.15 1.54
C SER A 177 -8.53 14.77 1.70
N PHE A 178 -7.79 14.71 0.58
CA PHE A 178 -6.35 14.41 0.58
C PHE A 178 -5.56 15.30 1.55
N ARG A 179 -5.94 16.58 1.72
CA ARG A 179 -5.30 17.49 2.68
C ARG A 179 -5.42 16.95 4.11
N ASN A 180 -6.62 16.51 4.51
CA ASN A 180 -6.83 15.98 5.85
C ASN A 180 -6.08 14.66 6.03
N ILE A 181 -6.07 13.80 5.02
CA ILE A 181 -5.28 12.56 5.06
C ILE A 181 -3.79 12.83 5.22
N ALA A 182 -3.23 13.80 4.49
CA ALA A 182 -1.82 14.17 4.62
C ALA A 182 -1.49 14.68 6.02
N LEU A 183 -2.35 15.54 6.60
CA LEU A 183 -2.18 16.05 7.96
C LEU A 183 -2.27 14.94 9.01
N LEU A 184 -3.21 14.00 8.84
CA LEU A 184 -3.36 12.85 9.73
C LEU A 184 -2.16 11.89 9.61
N SER A 185 -1.68 11.64 8.40
CA SER A 185 -0.52 10.80 8.14
C SER A 185 0.73 11.34 8.81
N GLU A 186 0.94 12.66 8.73
CA GLU A 186 2.03 13.34 9.44
C GLU A 186 1.86 13.23 10.96
N ALA A 187 0.66 13.50 11.49
CA ALA A 187 0.40 13.47 12.93
C ALA A 187 0.51 12.06 13.55
N PHE A 188 0.19 11.01 12.80
CA PHE A 188 0.27 9.62 13.26
C PHE A 188 1.58 8.92 12.89
N HIS A 189 2.42 9.55 12.06
CA HIS A 189 3.61 8.96 11.45
C HIS A 189 3.28 7.65 10.72
N VAL A 190 2.28 7.69 9.85
CA VAL A 190 1.87 6.56 8.99
C VAL A 190 1.71 7.06 7.55
N ARG A 191 1.57 6.14 6.59
CA ARG A 191 1.44 6.51 5.18
C ARG A 191 0.02 7.00 4.88
N ASN A 192 -0.12 7.80 3.81
CA ASN A 192 -1.45 8.17 3.30
C ASN A 192 -2.29 6.93 2.94
N ALA A 193 -1.62 5.87 2.48
CA ALA A 193 -2.23 4.60 2.10
C ALA A 193 -3.03 3.95 3.24
N THR A 194 -2.61 4.13 4.51
CA THR A 194 -3.32 3.58 5.68
C THR A 194 -4.79 4.03 5.75
N PHE A 195 -5.09 5.22 5.21
CA PHE A 195 -6.43 5.82 5.23
C PHE A 195 -7.23 5.60 3.94
N GLN A 196 -6.62 4.98 2.92
CA GLN A 196 -7.30 4.70 1.65
C GLN A 196 -8.19 3.49 1.79
N LYS A 197 -9.27 3.39 0.99
CA LYS A 197 -10.15 2.21 0.98
C LYS A 197 -9.42 0.97 0.47
N ALA A 198 -8.66 1.13 -0.61
CA ALA A 198 -7.87 0.09 -1.25
C ALA A 198 -6.40 0.52 -1.36
N SER A 199 -5.50 -0.46 -1.35
CA SER A 199 -4.08 -0.33 -1.57
C SER A 199 -3.80 0.00 -3.02
N SER A 200 -2.74 0.76 -3.27
CA SER A 200 -2.22 0.96 -4.63
C SER A 200 -1.38 -0.22 -5.12
N PHE A 201 -1.25 -1.28 -4.30
CA PHE A 201 -0.43 -2.45 -4.55
C PHE A 201 -0.75 -3.14 -5.88
N CYS A 202 0.27 -3.35 -6.70
CA CYS A 202 0.21 -4.03 -7.97
C CYS A 202 1.37 -5.02 -8.07
N LEU A 203 1.07 -6.27 -8.42
CA LEU A 203 2.05 -7.35 -8.63
C LEU A 203 2.69 -7.32 -10.02
N VAL A 204 2.37 -6.34 -10.85
CA VAL A 204 2.96 -6.17 -12.17
C VAL A 204 4.32 -5.51 -11.98
N PRO A 205 5.44 -6.21 -12.28
CA PRO A 205 6.74 -5.60 -12.21
C PRO A 205 6.81 -4.37 -13.08
N GLN A 206 7.38 -3.28 -12.57
CA GLN A 206 7.62 -2.08 -13.36
C GLN A 206 8.40 -2.40 -14.66
N GLU A 207 9.29 -3.39 -14.57
CA GLU A 207 10.06 -3.97 -15.68
C GLU A 207 9.19 -4.50 -16.83
N LEU A 208 7.96 -4.97 -16.58
CA LEU A 208 7.05 -5.41 -17.65
C LEU A 208 6.55 -4.25 -18.49
N PHE A 209 6.43 -3.04 -17.94
CA PHE A 209 6.06 -1.87 -18.72
C PHE A 209 7.20 -1.40 -19.64
N HIS A 210 8.43 -1.87 -19.41
CA HIS A 210 9.55 -1.71 -20.34
C HIS A 210 9.57 -2.78 -21.45
N TYR A 211 8.75 -3.83 -21.34
CA TYR A 211 8.63 -4.85 -22.38
C TYR A 211 7.63 -4.42 -23.46
N ASP A 212 8.10 -4.22 -24.69
CA ASP A 212 7.30 -3.67 -25.80
C ASP A 212 5.99 -4.44 -26.05
N GLY A 213 5.97 -5.76 -25.87
CA GLY A 213 4.77 -6.58 -26.06
C GLY A 213 3.67 -6.28 -25.03
N PHE A 214 4.03 -6.24 -23.74
CA PHE A 214 3.11 -5.93 -22.65
C PHE A 214 2.66 -4.47 -22.74
N ARG A 215 3.61 -3.58 -23.03
CA ARG A 215 3.37 -2.15 -23.24
C ARG A 215 2.32 -1.91 -24.32
N LYS A 216 2.43 -2.56 -25.49
CA LYS A 216 1.44 -2.45 -26.57
C LYS A 216 0.05 -2.94 -26.15
N GLU A 217 -0.03 -4.08 -25.48
CA GLU A 217 -1.32 -4.66 -25.07
C GLU A 217 -1.99 -3.83 -23.97
N PHE A 218 -1.24 -3.38 -22.97
CA PHE A 218 -1.72 -2.47 -21.92
C PHE A 218 -2.31 -1.19 -22.52
N LEU A 219 -1.61 -0.61 -23.51
CA LEU A 219 -2.05 0.59 -24.20
C LEU A 219 -3.31 0.38 -25.02
N ARG A 220 -3.42 -0.76 -25.71
CA ARG A 220 -4.63 -1.16 -26.43
C ARG A 220 -5.82 -1.25 -25.49
N LEU A 221 -5.66 -1.88 -24.32
CA LEU A 221 -6.70 -2.00 -23.31
C LEU A 221 -7.09 -0.63 -22.73
N ALA A 222 -6.11 0.24 -22.48
CA ALA A 222 -6.38 1.62 -22.07
C ALA A 222 -7.19 2.37 -23.15
N ALA A 223 -6.80 2.29 -24.41
CA ALA A 223 -7.52 2.90 -25.53
C ALA A 223 -8.99 2.45 -25.61
N LEU A 224 -9.25 1.15 -25.44
CA LEU A 224 -10.60 0.59 -25.36
C LEU A 224 -11.39 1.18 -24.18
N TYR A 225 -10.78 1.21 -22.99
CA TYR A 225 -11.41 1.78 -21.79
C TYR A 225 -11.78 3.27 -21.97
N PHE A 226 -10.93 4.03 -22.65
CA PHE A 226 -11.15 5.45 -22.94
C PHE A 226 -12.10 5.71 -24.11
N GLY A 227 -12.55 4.68 -24.82
CA GLY A 227 -13.39 4.79 -26.00
C GLY A 227 -12.71 5.55 -27.13
N THR A 228 -11.39 5.43 -27.27
CA THR A 228 -10.65 6.11 -28.34
C THR A 228 -10.70 5.32 -29.65
N PRO A 229 -11.07 5.95 -30.77
CA PRO A 229 -11.16 5.28 -32.07
C PRO A 229 -9.80 5.00 -32.73
N GLU A 230 -8.70 5.50 -32.16
CA GLU A 230 -7.35 5.30 -32.70
C GLU A 230 -6.57 4.23 -31.93
N ASP A 231 -6.07 3.23 -32.65
CA ASP A 231 -5.32 2.07 -32.13
C ASP A 231 -3.91 2.40 -31.61
N THR A 232 -3.47 3.66 -31.65
CA THR A 232 -2.08 4.02 -31.35
C THR A 232 -1.95 5.07 -30.24
N PRO A 233 -1.84 4.61 -28.98
CA PRO A 233 -1.45 5.48 -27.89
C PRO A 233 -0.04 6.03 -28.11
N THR A 234 0.14 7.32 -27.88
CA THR A 234 1.46 7.98 -28.05
C THR A 234 2.24 7.92 -26.73
N ILE A 235 3.54 7.70 -26.80
CA ILE A 235 4.43 7.69 -25.63
C ILE A 235 4.97 9.11 -25.43
N LEU A 236 4.86 9.66 -24.21
CA LEU A 236 5.44 10.97 -23.85
C LEU A 236 6.76 10.85 -23.08
N ASP A 237 7.54 9.83 -23.40
CA ASP A 237 8.92 9.76 -22.93
C ASP A 237 9.63 11.05 -23.35
N HIS A 238 10.37 11.65 -22.42
CA HIS A 238 11.19 12.87 -22.62
C HIS A 238 10.49 14.24 -22.64
N LYS A 239 9.30 14.38 -22.04
CA LYS A 239 8.70 15.72 -21.81
C LYS A 239 9.27 16.42 -20.56
N THR A 240 9.38 17.74 -20.59
CA THR A 240 9.76 18.53 -19.39
C THR A 240 8.56 18.76 -18.47
N ASP A 241 8.79 19.04 -17.18
CA ASP A 241 7.76 19.42 -16.20
C ASP A 241 6.80 20.52 -16.71
N LYS A 242 7.35 21.46 -17.49
CA LYS A 242 6.61 22.58 -18.09
C LYS A 242 5.68 22.11 -19.21
N GLU A 243 6.12 21.16 -20.02
CA GLU A 243 5.27 20.53 -21.04
C GLU A 243 4.17 19.72 -20.36
N ILE A 244 4.50 18.92 -19.34
CA ILE A 244 3.54 18.14 -18.55
C ILE A 244 2.45 19.05 -17.95
N ALA A 245 2.84 20.18 -17.36
CA ALA A 245 1.90 21.15 -16.78
C ALA A 245 0.99 21.82 -17.84
N SER A 246 1.49 22.00 -19.06
CA SER A 246 0.71 22.52 -20.19
C SER A 246 -0.30 21.48 -20.69
N LEU A 247 0.13 20.24 -20.79
CA LEU A 247 -0.68 19.08 -21.15
C LEU A 247 -1.81 18.87 -20.13
N ALA A 248 -1.50 18.92 -18.84
CA ALA A 248 -2.47 18.89 -17.73
C ALA A 248 -3.64 19.86 -17.87
N LYS A 249 -3.36 21.07 -18.34
CA LYS A 249 -4.38 22.11 -18.54
C LYS A 249 -5.21 21.91 -19.81
N LYS A 250 -4.69 21.19 -20.80
CA LYS A 250 -5.28 21.05 -22.13
C LYS A 250 -6.19 19.82 -22.26
N TYR A 251 -6.06 18.85 -21.36
CA TYR A 251 -6.63 17.52 -21.54
C TYR A 251 -7.84 17.26 -20.64
N HIS A 252 -8.87 16.62 -21.23
CA HIS A 252 -10.19 16.49 -20.62
C HIS A 252 -10.30 15.29 -19.65
N ARG A 253 -9.39 14.32 -19.73
CA ARG A 253 -9.38 13.13 -18.85
C ARG A 253 -7.95 12.71 -18.51
N PHE A 254 -7.71 12.51 -17.22
CA PHE A 254 -6.44 12.07 -16.64
C PHE A 254 -6.68 10.84 -15.78
N PHE A 255 -5.86 9.82 -15.95
CA PHE A 255 -5.82 8.66 -15.08
C PHE A 255 -4.42 8.51 -14.53
N TYR A 256 -4.32 8.48 -13.21
CA TYR A 256 -3.07 8.27 -12.50
C TYR A 256 -3.03 6.82 -12.07
N LEU A 257 -1.99 6.13 -12.50
CA LEU A 257 -1.55 4.89 -11.89
C LEU A 257 -0.28 5.20 -11.09
N PRO A 258 0.03 4.40 -10.05
CA PRO A 258 1.04 4.76 -9.04
C PRO A 258 2.42 5.15 -9.60
N ASP A 259 2.76 4.70 -10.82
CA ASP A 259 4.06 4.95 -11.45
C ASP A 259 3.98 5.59 -12.85
N PHE A 260 2.79 5.85 -13.39
CA PHE A 260 2.62 6.50 -14.69
C PHE A 260 1.26 7.18 -14.85
N ALA A 261 1.19 8.22 -15.68
CA ALA A 261 -0.06 8.86 -16.06
C ALA A 261 -0.53 8.39 -17.43
N LEU A 262 -1.83 8.19 -17.55
CA LEU A 262 -2.59 8.05 -18.79
C LEU A 262 -3.37 9.35 -19.04
N ILE A 263 -3.31 9.82 -20.29
CA ILE A 263 -3.81 11.12 -20.71
C ILE A 263 -4.61 10.94 -22.00
N GLN A 264 -5.84 11.46 -22.04
CA GLN A 264 -6.65 11.44 -23.26
C GLN A 264 -6.82 12.86 -23.84
N HIS A 265 -6.49 13.02 -25.12
CA HIS A 265 -6.69 14.27 -25.85
C HIS A 265 -7.16 14.06 -27.27
N ARG A 266 -8.31 14.65 -27.61
CA ARG A 266 -8.90 14.60 -28.97
C ARG A 266 -8.93 13.16 -29.54
N GLY A 267 -9.28 12.18 -28.70
CA GLY A 267 -9.34 10.78 -29.13
C GLY A 267 -8.01 10.03 -29.13
N LYS A 268 -6.89 10.63 -28.71
CA LYS A 268 -5.60 9.94 -28.52
C LYS A 268 -5.35 9.64 -27.05
N VAL A 269 -5.01 8.40 -26.72
CA VAL A 269 -4.46 8.02 -25.40
C VAL A 269 -2.96 8.23 -25.42
N THR A 270 -2.41 8.66 -24.31
CA THR A 270 -1.00 8.99 -24.18
C THR A 270 -0.55 8.64 -22.78
N TYR A 271 0.68 8.14 -22.61
CA TYR A 271 1.16 7.77 -21.28
C TYR A 271 2.64 8.06 -21.07
N ARG A 272 3.02 8.11 -19.79
CA ARG A 272 4.39 8.35 -19.35
C ARG A 272 4.59 7.90 -17.91
N PHE A 273 5.73 7.29 -17.61
CA PHE A 273 6.19 7.10 -16.24
C PHE A 273 6.45 8.43 -15.55
N LEU A 274 6.02 8.54 -14.31
CA LEU A 274 6.13 9.76 -13.53
C LEU A 274 6.93 9.50 -12.28
N GLU A 275 7.87 10.40 -11.99
CA GLU A 275 8.46 10.46 -10.66
C GLU A 275 7.42 10.93 -9.64
N GLU A 276 7.57 10.51 -8.38
CA GLU A 276 6.63 10.85 -7.29
C GLU A 276 6.34 12.36 -7.18
N LYS A 277 7.35 13.20 -7.44
CA LYS A 277 7.22 14.66 -7.46
C LYS A 277 6.31 15.15 -8.59
N GLU A 278 6.40 14.54 -9.77
CA GLU A 278 5.57 14.85 -10.94
C GLU A 278 4.12 14.39 -10.70
N ILE A 279 3.93 13.23 -10.08
CA ILE A 279 2.61 12.71 -9.66
C ILE A 279 1.92 13.72 -8.74
N ARG A 280 2.64 14.19 -7.70
CA ARG A 280 2.13 15.19 -6.75
C ARG A 280 1.79 16.51 -7.43
N MET A 281 2.58 16.95 -8.41
CA MET A 281 2.32 18.17 -9.17
C MET A 281 1.04 18.05 -10.01
N LEU A 282 0.91 16.94 -10.74
CA LEU A 282 -0.20 16.69 -11.64
C LEU A 282 -1.53 16.49 -10.89
N ALA A 283 -1.53 15.76 -9.78
CA ALA A 283 -2.70 15.62 -8.91
C ALA A 283 -3.21 17.00 -8.40
N ARG A 284 -2.30 17.93 -8.09
CA ARG A 284 -2.67 19.32 -7.72
C ARG A 284 -3.27 20.10 -8.88
N GLN A 285 -2.87 19.82 -10.12
CA GLN A 285 -3.38 20.50 -11.32
C GLN A 285 -4.73 19.96 -11.74
N ALA A 286 -4.94 18.64 -11.72
CA ALA A 286 -6.24 18.02 -11.99
C ALA A 286 -7.32 18.54 -11.02
N LYS A 287 -6.95 18.75 -9.74
CA LYS A 287 -7.83 19.35 -8.73
C LYS A 287 -8.21 20.82 -9.01
N LYS A 288 -7.44 21.55 -9.84
CA LYS A 288 -7.77 22.93 -10.24
C LYS A 288 -8.62 22.99 -11.52
N ALA A 289 -8.71 21.89 -12.26
CA ALA A 289 -9.44 21.80 -13.52
C ALA A 289 -10.86 21.22 -13.36
N LEU A 290 -11.13 20.58 -12.22
CA LEU A 290 -12.46 20.22 -11.72
C LEU A 290 -13.03 21.38 -10.89
#